data_AF-A0A941PS39-F1
#
_entry.id   AF-A0A941PS39-F1
#
_cell.length_a   1.000
_cell.length_b   1.000
_cell.length_c   1.000
_cell.angle_alpha   90.00
_cell.angle_beta   90.00
_cell.angle_gamma   90.00
#
_symmetry.space_group_name_H-M   'P 1'
#
loop_
_entity.id
_entity.type
_entity.pdbx_description
1 polymer ?
#
loop_
_entity_poly.entity_id
_entity_poly.type
_entity_poly.pdbx_seq_one_letter_code
_entity_poly.pdbx_strand_id
1 'polypeptide(L)'
;IGSEAAVKAAVLAARSVGYSTGPSGVALAAQFERWGITAAVRAKLVTPPPGTPVGALIARGEVELGFQQLSELMHLPGISLLGPLPDAIQIDTIFAGGVAASARQPEAARALLARLAAPATAAIKQANGMTPA
;
A
#
# COMPACT_ATOMS: atom_id res chain seq x y z
N ILE A 1 -7.74 14.16 3.67
CA ILE A 1 -7.96 13.65 5.05
C ILE A 1 -6.61 13.73 5.76
N GLY A 2 -6.43 14.59 6.76
CA GLY A 2 -5.08 15.01 7.21
C GLY A 2 -4.63 14.56 8.60
N SER A 3 -5.41 13.76 9.33
CA SER A 3 -5.06 13.28 10.67
C SER A 3 -5.57 11.87 10.91
N GLU A 4 -4.97 11.16 11.86
CA GLU A 4 -5.41 9.81 12.26
C GLU A 4 -6.90 9.78 12.61
N ALA A 5 -7.37 10.76 13.40
CA ALA A 5 -8.78 10.89 13.75
C ALA A 5 -9.68 11.08 12.52
N ALA A 6 -9.25 11.88 11.55
CA ALA A 6 -9.99 12.11 10.31
C ALA A 6 -10.03 10.85 9.43
N VAL A 7 -8.94 10.07 9.38
CA VAL A 7 -8.91 8.78 8.66
C VAL A 7 -9.84 7.78 9.33
N LYS A 8 -9.78 7.65 10.66
CA LYS A 8 -10.70 6.79 11.42
C LYS A 8 -12.16 7.18 11.17
N ALA A 9 -12.49 8.47 11.20
CA ALA A 9 -13.84 8.95 10.92
C ALA A 9 -14.29 8.63 9.49
N ALA A 10 -13.43 8.83 8.49
CA ALA A 10 -13.73 8.47 7.10
C ALA A 10 -13.96 6.97 6.92
N VAL A 11 -13.14 6.12 7.55
CA VAL A 11 -13.31 4.66 7.56
C VAL A 11 -14.65 4.28 8.18
N LEU A 12 -15.05 4.90 9.29
CA LEU A 12 -16.33 4.64 9.95
C LEU A 12 -17.53 5.12 9.12
N ALA A 13 -17.39 6.21 8.37
CA ALA A 13 -18.46 6.78 7.54
C ALA A 13 -18.64 6.07 6.19
N ALA A 14 -17.58 5.51 5.60
CA ALA A 14 -17.63 4.89 4.27
C ALA A 14 -18.60 3.69 4.24
N ARG A 15 -19.33 3.51 3.12
CA ARG A 15 -20.24 2.37 2.92
C ARG A 15 -19.50 1.06 2.68
N SER A 16 -18.33 1.12 2.04
CA SER A 16 -17.44 -0.02 1.80
C SER A 16 -15.98 0.42 1.85
N VAL A 17 -15.12 -0.44 2.40
CA VAL A 17 -13.69 -0.20 2.57
C VAL A 17 -12.89 -1.34 1.96
N GLY A 18 -12.20 -1.03 0.86
CA GLY A 18 -11.30 -1.95 0.18
C GLY A 18 -9.91 -1.94 0.80
N TYR A 19 -9.29 -3.10 0.98
CA TYR A 19 -7.90 -3.19 1.44
C TYR A 19 -7.17 -4.37 0.82
N SER A 20 -5.87 -4.20 0.56
CA SER A 20 -5.01 -5.22 -0.06
C SER A 20 -4.94 -6.51 0.76
N THR A 21 -4.67 -7.67 0.15
CA THR A 21 -4.48 -8.94 0.87
C THR A 21 -3.04 -9.19 1.35
N GLY A 22 -2.09 -8.33 0.98
CA GLY A 22 -0.68 -8.42 1.38
C GLY A 22 -0.34 -7.73 2.71
N PRO A 23 0.96 -7.51 3.00
CA PRO A 23 1.43 -6.91 4.26
C PRO A 23 0.78 -5.57 4.62
N SER A 24 0.51 -4.70 3.63
CA SER A 24 -0.20 -3.43 3.85
C SER A 24 -1.61 -3.63 4.39
N GLY A 25 -2.30 -4.70 4.00
CA GLY A 25 -3.62 -5.04 4.51
C GLY A 25 -3.59 -5.57 5.93
N VAL A 26 -2.58 -6.37 6.26
CA VAL A 26 -2.35 -6.85 7.63
C VAL A 26 -2.11 -5.67 8.57
N ALA A 27 -1.25 -4.72 8.17
CA ALA A 27 -0.98 -3.52 8.94
C ALA A 27 -2.23 -2.64 9.13
N LEU A 28 -3.05 -2.48 8.08
CA LEU A 28 -4.31 -1.74 8.17
C LEU A 28 -5.32 -2.43 9.10
N ALA A 29 -5.45 -3.76 9.04
CA ALA A 29 -6.31 -4.51 9.94
C ALA A 29 -5.88 -4.33 11.41
N ALA A 30 -4.58 -4.39 11.69
CA ALA A 30 -4.02 -4.09 13.02
C ALA A 30 -4.32 -2.64 13.45
N GLN A 31 -4.34 -1.69 12.51
CA GLN A 31 -4.73 -0.31 12.80
C GLN A 31 -6.21 -0.21 13.21
N PHE A 32 -7.11 -0.96 12.57
CA PHE A 32 -8.52 -1.02 12.97
C PHE A 32 -8.72 -1.63 14.36
N GLU A 33 -7.91 -2.63 14.73
CA GLU A 33 -7.87 -3.21 16.07
C GLU A 33 -7.39 -2.19 17.10
N ARG A 34 -6.28 -1.50 16.84
CA ARG A 34 -5.78 -0.40 17.69
C ARG A 34 -6.83 0.68 17.92
N TRP A 35 -7.63 0.99 16.91
CA TRP A 35 -8.73 1.96 17.02
C TRP A 35 -9.97 1.43 17.74
N GLY A 36 -10.07 0.12 17.97
CA GLY A 36 -11.23 -0.54 18.55
C GLY A 36 -12.45 -0.58 17.63
N ILE A 37 -12.26 -0.50 16.30
CA ILE A 37 -13.37 -0.41 15.33
C ILE A 37 -13.59 -1.67 14.49
N THR A 38 -12.80 -2.72 14.70
CA THR A 38 -12.85 -3.95 13.89
C THR A 38 -14.26 -4.50 13.74
N ALA A 39 -15.05 -4.55 14.83
CA ALA A 39 -16.43 -5.01 14.78
C ALA A 39 -17.33 -4.10 13.92
N ALA A 40 -17.16 -2.78 14.02
CA ALA A 40 -17.96 -1.80 13.29
C ALA A 40 -17.68 -1.80 11.78
N VAL A 41 -16.45 -2.13 11.37
CA VAL A 41 -16.06 -2.12 9.94
C VAL A 41 -16.18 -3.48 9.27
N ARG A 42 -16.22 -4.59 10.02
CA ARG A 42 -16.17 -5.96 9.49
C ARG A 42 -17.13 -6.20 8.32
N ALA A 43 -18.39 -5.78 8.46
CA ALA A 43 -19.43 -6.03 7.46
C ALA A 43 -19.24 -5.26 6.14
N LYS A 44 -18.37 -4.25 6.13
CA LYS A 44 -18.10 -3.39 4.96
C LYS A 44 -16.67 -3.49 4.43
N LEU A 45 -15.86 -4.39 4.99
CA LEU A 45 -14.53 -4.67 4.46
C LEU A 45 -14.63 -5.50 3.18
N VAL A 46 -13.92 -5.09 2.15
CA VAL A 46 -13.85 -5.78 0.85
C VAL A 46 -12.39 -6.09 0.55
N THR A 47 -12.08 -7.36 0.29
CA THR A 47 -10.78 -7.77 -0.22
C THR A 47 -10.86 -7.94 -1.74
N PRO A 48 -9.93 -7.37 -2.51
CA PRO A 48 -9.92 -7.56 -3.95
C PRO A 48 -9.54 -9.01 -4.30
N PRO A 49 -10.02 -9.52 -5.45
CA PRO A 49 -9.53 -10.78 -6.00
C PRO A 49 -8.00 -10.76 -6.21
N PRO A 50 -7.32 -11.92 -6.18
CA PRO A 50 -5.89 -12.00 -6.46
C PRO A 50 -5.51 -11.29 -7.78
N GLY A 51 -4.45 -10.49 -7.75
CA GLY A 51 -3.97 -9.73 -8.91
C GLY A 51 -4.79 -8.48 -9.26
N THR A 52 -5.85 -8.17 -8.51
CA THR A 52 -6.65 -6.95 -8.70
C THR A 52 -6.26 -5.89 -7.68
N PRO A 53 -5.88 -4.67 -8.09
CA PRO A 53 -5.66 -3.59 -7.14
C PRO A 53 -7.00 -3.09 -6.58
N VAL A 54 -7.02 -2.68 -5.32
CA VAL A 54 -8.16 -2.05 -4.65
C VAL A 54 -8.69 -0.87 -5.46
N GLY A 55 -7.80 -0.08 -6.08
CA GLY A 55 -8.19 1.04 -6.94
C GLY A 55 -9.11 0.63 -8.10
N ALA A 56 -8.98 -0.58 -8.64
CA ALA A 56 -9.85 -1.06 -9.70
C ALA A 56 -11.29 -1.31 -9.20
N LEU A 57 -11.47 -1.73 -7.95
CA LEU A 57 -12.80 -1.89 -7.34
C LEU A 57 -13.47 -0.53 -7.13
N ILE A 58 -12.70 0.49 -6.76
CA ILE A 58 -13.18 1.87 -6.64
C ILE A 58 -13.61 2.40 -8.01
N ALA A 59 -12.77 2.22 -9.03
CA ALA A 59 -13.08 2.68 -10.38
C ALA A 59 -14.35 2.05 -10.97
N ARG A 60 -14.71 0.83 -10.53
CA ARG A 60 -15.97 0.14 -10.88
C ARG A 60 -17.16 0.50 -9.98
N GLY A 61 -16.95 1.30 -8.94
CA GLY A 61 -17.99 1.68 -7.97
C GLY A 61 -18.35 0.61 -6.95
N GLU A 62 -17.56 -0.46 -6.85
CA GLU A 62 -17.76 -1.58 -5.90
C GLU A 62 -17.27 -1.21 -4.48
N VAL A 63 -16.26 -0.33 -4.40
CA VAL A 63 -15.66 0.14 -3.15
C VAL A 63 -15.68 1.66 -3.09
N GLU A 64 -16.11 2.22 -1.95
CA GLU A 64 -16.14 3.68 -1.75
C GLU A 64 -14.77 4.25 -1.32
N LEU A 65 -14.11 3.60 -0.37
CA LEU A 65 -12.82 4.01 0.17
C LEU A 65 -11.83 2.85 0.10
N GLY A 66 -10.61 3.09 -0.38
CA GLY A 66 -9.61 2.02 -0.49
C GLY A 66 -8.25 2.38 0.07
N PHE A 67 -7.54 1.35 0.53
CA PHE A 67 -6.18 1.42 1.06
C PHE A 67 -5.28 0.40 0.36
N GLN A 68 -4.21 0.88 -0.26
CA GLN A 68 -3.17 0.07 -0.89
C GLN A 68 -1.90 0.90 -1.03
N GLN A 69 -0.78 0.25 -1.36
CA GLN A 69 0.50 0.92 -1.62
C GLN A 69 0.36 1.95 -2.76
N LEU A 70 0.98 3.12 -2.59
CA LEU A 70 0.90 4.22 -3.56
C LEU A 70 1.33 3.80 -4.97
N SER A 71 2.39 2.98 -5.08
CA SER A 71 2.91 2.44 -6.33
C SER A 71 1.88 1.66 -7.14
N GLU A 72 0.89 1.03 -6.49
CA GLU A 72 -0.18 0.29 -7.15
C GLU A 72 -1.35 1.17 -7.57
N LEU A 73 -1.49 2.36 -6.98
CA LEU A 73 -2.64 3.24 -7.21
C LEU A 73 -2.32 4.41 -8.13
N MET A 74 -1.08 4.90 -8.14
CA MET A 74 -0.76 6.21 -8.72
C MET A 74 -1.00 6.35 -10.23
N HIS A 75 -1.03 5.23 -10.95
CA HIS A 75 -1.25 5.20 -12.40
C HIS A 75 -2.63 4.64 -12.78
N LEU A 76 -3.49 4.31 -11.80
CA LEU A 76 -4.81 3.78 -12.07
C LEU A 76 -5.79 4.89 -12.47
N PRO A 77 -6.45 4.81 -13.63
CA PRO A 77 -7.49 5.74 -13.99
C PRO A 77 -8.77 5.48 -13.18
N GLY A 78 -9.63 6.50 -13.09
CA GLY A 78 -10.95 6.35 -12.48
C GLY A 78 -10.97 6.37 -10.95
N ILE A 79 -9.86 6.75 -10.31
CA ILE A 79 -9.78 6.96 -8.87
C ILE A 79 -9.22 8.34 -8.53
N SER A 80 -9.59 8.85 -7.36
CA SER A 80 -9.00 10.05 -6.77
C SER A 80 -8.05 9.64 -5.65
N LEU A 81 -6.76 9.97 -5.79
CA LEU A 81 -5.77 9.73 -4.75
C LEU A 81 -5.86 10.84 -3.71
N LEU A 82 -6.08 10.47 -2.45
CA LEU A 82 -6.14 11.42 -1.34
C LEU A 82 -4.76 11.76 -0.75
N GLY A 83 -3.71 11.09 -1.23
CA GLY A 83 -2.35 11.18 -0.70
C GLY A 83 -2.02 10.04 0.27
N PRO A 84 -0.82 10.08 0.89
CA PRO A 84 -0.42 9.09 1.88
C PRO A 84 -1.26 9.20 3.16
N LEU A 85 -1.19 8.16 3.98
CA LEU A 85 -1.73 8.20 5.34
C LEU A 85 -0.96 9.24 6.17
N PRO A 86 -1.61 9.93 7.13
CA PRO A 86 -0.90 10.81 8.06
C PRO A 86 0.20 10.07 8.82
N ASP A 87 1.33 10.73 9.08
CA ASP A 87 2.55 10.15 9.69
C ASP A 87 2.28 9.25 10.90
N ALA A 88 1.34 9.64 11.77
CA ALA A 88 0.97 8.88 12.98
C ALA A 88 0.45 7.46 12.71
N ILE A 89 -0.06 7.21 11.50
CA ILE A 89 -0.62 5.93 11.07
C ILE A 89 -0.09 5.52 9.69
N GLN A 90 0.99 6.14 9.23
CA GLN A 90 1.56 5.77 7.95
C GLN A 90 2.15 4.36 8.03
N ILE A 91 1.92 3.59 6.98
CA ILE A 91 2.38 2.21 6.87
C ILE A 91 3.50 2.20 5.83
N ASP A 92 4.74 2.29 6.30
CA ASP A 92 5.91 2.22 5.42
C ASP A 92 6.20 0.75 5.07
N THR A 93 6.18 0.44 3.78
CA THR A 93 6.62 -0.89 3.29
C THR A 93 8.06 -0.81 2.79
N ILE A 94 8.96 -1.52 3.44
CA ILE A 94 10.36 -1.60 3.04
C ILE A 94 10.54 -2.78 2.08
N PHE A 95 11.00 -2.50 0.86
CA PHE A 95 11.43 -3.52 -0.08
C PHE A 95 12.93 -3.75 0.07
N ALA A 96 13.32 -4.99 0.40
CA ALA A 96 14.70 -5.40 0.54
C ALA A 96 15.07 -6.47 -0.49
N GLY A 97 16.31 -6.43 -0.98
CA GLY A 97 16.88 -7.44 -1.86
C GLY A 97 17.94 -8.26 -1.11
N GLY A 98 17.94 -9.58 -1.34
CA GLY A 98 18.92 -10.50 -0.76
C GLY A 98 19.51 -11.43 -1.81
N VAL A 99 20.77 -11.82 -1.63
CA VAL A 99 21.40 -12.85 -2.46
C VAL A 99 21.26 -14.19 -1.74
N ALA A 100 20.62 -15.15 -2.40
CA ALA A 100 20.48 -16.50 -1.85
C ALA A 100 21.86 -17.13 -1.62
N ALA A 101 22.04 -17.82 -0.49
CA ALA A 101 23.29 -18.50 -0.17
C ALA A 101 23.68 -19.58 -1.22
N SER A 102 22.68 -20.14 -1.91
CA SER A 102 22.83 -21.12 -2.98
C SER A 102 22.97 -20.50 -4.38
N ALA A 103 23.10 -19.18 -4.50
CA ALA A 103 23.19 -18.51 -5.80
C ALA A 103 24.40 -19.00 -6.60
N ARG A 104 24.17 -19.42 -7.84
CA ARG A 104 25.25 -19.82 -8.77
C ARG A 104 26.03 -18.62 -9.31
N GLN A 105 25.46 -17.42 -9.23
CA GLN A 105 26.06 -16.17 -9.70
C GLN A 105 25.90 -15.07 -8.63
N PRO A 106 26.52 -15.23 -7.45
CA PRO A 106 26.31 -14.32 -6.33
C PRO A 106 26.80 -12.90 -6.63
N GLU A 107 27.92 -12.75 -7.35
CA GLU A 107 28.43 -11.43 -7.72
C GLU A 107 27.53 -10.69 -8.71
N ALA A 108 26.96 -11.39 -9.69
CA ALA A 108 26.01 -10.77 -10.63
C ALA A 108 24.74 -10.32 -9.89
N ALA A 109 24.24 -11.11 -8.95
CA ALA A 109 23.10 -10.73 -8.12
C ALA A 109 23.42 -9.51 -7.24
N ARG A 110 24.60 -9.44 -6.61
CA ARG A 110 25.05 -8.27 -5.84
C ARG A 110 25.17 -7.03 -6.72
N ALA A 111 25.73 -7.17 -7.92
CA ALA A 111 25.86 -6.07 -8.87
C ALA A 111 24.48 -5.52 -9.30
N LEU A 112 23.50 -6.40 -9.53
CA LEU A 112 22.12 -5.99 -9.80
C LEU A 112 21.51 -5.23 -8.61
N LEU A 113 21.62 -5.76 -7.39
CA LEU A 113 21.10 -5.10 -6.20
C LEU A 113 21.76 -3.74 -5.97
N ALA A 114 23.09 -3.63 -6.15
CA ALA A 114 23.81 -2.37 -6.09
C ALA A 114 23.32 -1.38 -7.15
N ARG A 115 23.06 -1.84 -8.39
CA ARG A 115 22.51 -1.01 -9.45
C ARG A 115 21.10 -0.50 -9.12
N LEU A 116 20.26 -1.36 -8.56
CA LEU A 116 18.91 -1.01 -8.10
C LEU A 116 18.95 -0.05 -6.90
N ALA A 117 19.98 -0.10 -6.06
CA ALA A 117 20.17 0.84 -4.94
C ALA A 117 20.82 2.17 -5.36
N ALA A 118 21.47 2.24 -6.52
CA ALA A 118 22.24 3.40 -6.93
C ALA A 118 21.39 4.69 -7.05
N PRO A 119 21.94 5.89 -6.72
CA PRO A 119 21.24 7.17 -6.83
C PRO A 119 20.65 7.44 -8.22
N ALA A 120 21.29 6.94 -9.29
CA ALA A 120 20.80 7.04 -10.66
C ALA A 120 19.42 6.37 -10.90
N THR A 121 18.92 5.57 -9.95
CA THR A 121 17.56 4.99 -9.98
C THR A 121 16.55 5.74 -9.12
N ALA A 122 16.95 6.81 -8.41
CA ALA A 122 16.07 7.55 -7.51
C ALA A 122 14.85 8.13 -8.24
N ALA A 123 15.08 8.77 -9.40
CA ALA A 123 14.01 9.40 -10.17
C ALA A 123 12.95 8.39 -10.62
N ILE A 124 13.34 7.20 -11.09
CA ILE A 124 12.37 6.19 -11.52
C ILE A 124 11.58 5.60 -10.35
N LYS A 125 12.21 5.46 -9.16
CA LYS A 125 11.51 5.03 -7.94
C LYS A 125 10.45 6.04 -7.52
N GLN A 126 10.82 7.31 -7.47
CA GLN A 126 9.89 8.41 -7.12
C GLN A 126 8.75 8.52 -8.11
N ALA A 127 9.04 8.43 -9.41
CA ALA A 127 8.04 8.41 -10.48
C ALA A 127 7.08 7.22 -10.39
N ASN A 128 7.43 6.17 -9.64
CA ASN A 128 6.60 5.00 -9.36
C ASN A 128 6.18 4.90 -7.88
N GLY A 129 6.18 6.03 -7.16
CA GLY A 129 5.56 6.13 -5.83
C GLY A 129 6.37 5.48 -4.71
N MET A 130 7.68 5.30 -4.92
CA MET A 130 8.60 4.74 -3.95
C MET A 130 9.62 5.78 -3.49
N THR A 131 9.91 5.78 -2.18
CA THR A 131 11.05 6.53 -1.62
C THR A 131 12.34 5.76 -1.88
N PRO A 132 13.38 6.38 -2.47
CA PRO A 132 14.70 5.75 -2.60
C PRO A 132 15.32 5.47 -1.22
N ALA A 133 16.09 4.38 -1.13
CA ALA A 133 16.92 4.07 0.03
C ALA A 133 18.09 5.04 0.18
#